data_AF-X1DPU0-F1
#
_entry.id   AF-X1DPU0-F1
#
_cell.length_a   1.000
_cell.length_b   1.000
_cell.length_c   1.000
_cell.angle_alpha   90.00
_cell.angle_beta   90.00
_cell.angle_gamma   90.00
#
_symmetry.space_group_name_H-M   'P 1'
#
loop_
_entity.id
_entity.type
_entity.pdbx_description
1 polymer ?
#
loop_
_entity_poly.entity_id
_entity_poly.type
_entity_poly.pdbx_seq_one_letter_code
_entity_poly.pdbx_strand_id
1 'polypeptide(L)'
;QFIETAFSLKEGEASKPLDLLFGYYIIELNTRELLLDNFSEQKEEFKENFLAQKREQTLNLWLQQIWKKAKIADNSSLFFSP
;
A
#
# COMPACT_ATOMS: atom_id res chain seq x y z
N GLN A 1 -0.24 -9.71 -11.45
CA GLN A 1 -0.31 -10.20 -12.84
C GLN A 1 0.26 -9.22 -13.85
N PHE A 2 -0.42 -8.12 -14.26
CA PHE A 2 0.14 -7.16 -15.23
C PHE A 2 1.53 -6.65 -14.85
N ILE A 3 1.64 -6.06 -13.65
CA ILE A 3 2.89 -5.49 -13.12
C ILE A 3 3.99 -6.55 -13.11
N GLU A 4 3.74 -7.69 -12.47
CA GLU A 4 4.71 -8.79 -12.38
C GLU A 4 5.22 -9.25 -13.75
N THR A 5 4.32 -9.44 -14.72
CA THR A 5 4.69 -9.83 -16.09
C THR A 5 5.52 -8.75 -16.77
N ALA A 6 5.06 -7.49 -16.77
CA ALA A 6 5.78 -6.37 -17.37
C ALA A 6 7.19 -6.18 -16.78
N PHE A 7 7.36 -6.42 -15.48
CA PHE A 7 8.68 -6.35 -14.82
C PHE A 7 9.57 -7.56 -15.12
N SER A 8 9.01 -8.72 -15.50
CA SER A 8 9.77 -9.93 -15.83
C SER A 8 10.30 -9.98 -17.27
N LEU A 9 9.72 -9.20 -18.18
CA LEU A 9 10.11 -9.16 -19.59
C LEU A 9 11.46 -8.46 -19.79
N LYS A 10 12.21 -8.93 -20.80
CA LYS A 10 13.36 -8.20 -21.35
C LYS A 10 12.88 -7.15 -22.37
N GLU A 11 13.72 -6.15 -22.64
CA GLU A 11 13.43 -5.18 -23.69
C GLU A 11 13.31 -5.87 -25.06
N GLY A 12 12.28 -5.48 -25.82
CA GLY A 12 11.83 -6.12 -27.06
C GLY A 12 11.12 -7.47 -26.89
N GLU A 13 10.92 -7.95 -25.66
CA GLU A 13 10.23 -9.23 -25.41
C GLU A 13 8.73 -9.02 -25.24
N ALA A 14 7.95 -9.86 -25.93
CA ALA A 14 6.50 -9.93 -25.79
C ALA A 14 6.09 -11.09 -24.86
N SER A 15 5.07 -10.86 -24.03
CA SER A 15 4.50 -11.86 -23.14
C SER A 15 3.63 -12.87 -23.90
N LYS A 16 3.33 -13.99 -23.23
CA LYS A 16 2.17 -14.82 -23.60
C LYS A 16 0.87 -14.03 -23.36
N PRO A 17 -0.26 -14.42 -24.00
CA PRO A 17 -1.56 -13.84 -23.70
C PRO A 17 -1.88 -13.96 -22.20
N LEU A 18 -2.27 -12.84 -21.60
CA LEU A 18 -2.70 -12.76 -20.21
C LEU A 18 -4.19 -12.48 -20.13
N ASP A 19 -4.90 -13.30 -19.36
CA ASP A 19 -6.26 -12.99 -18.94
C ASP A 19 -6.21 -11.93 -17.83
N LEU A 20 -6.73 -10.75 -18.13
CA LEU A 20 -6.84 -9.63 -17.19
C LEU A 20 -8.32 -9.20 -17.10
N LEU A 21 -8.63 -8.24 -16.22
CA LEU A 21 -10.00 -7.87 -15.86
C LEU A 21 -10.92 -7.55 -17.06
N PHE A 22 -10.35 -7.07 -18.18
CA PHE A 22 -11.10 -6.68 -19.37
C PHE A 22 -10.74 -7.50 -20.62
N GLY A 23 -10.27 -8.74 -20.44
CA GLY A 23 -9.99 -9.68 -21.52
C GLY A 23 -8.52 -10.04 -21.66
N TYR A 24 -8.14 -10.50 -22.85
CA TYR A 24 -6.79 -11.00 -23.13
C TYR A 24 -5.87 -9.89 -23.65
N TYR A 25 -4.67 -9.82 -23.07
CA TYR A 25 -3.64 -8.84 -23.44
C TYR A 25 -2.31 -9.52 -23.76
N ILE A 26 -1.57 -8.95 -24.70
CA ILE A 26 -0.16 -9.25 -24.94
C ILE A 26 0.61 -7.97 -24.60
N ILE A 27 1.69 -8.11 -23.83
CA ILE A 27 2.49 -6.99 -23.34
C ILE A 27 3.87 -7.11 -23.95
N GLU A 28 4.36 -6.07 -24.61
CA GLU A 28 5.74 -5.96 -25.08
C GLU A 28 6.47 -4.88 -24.29
N LEU A 29 7.67 -5.18 -23.79
CA LEU A 29 8.49 -4.20 -23.12
C LEU A 29 9.37 -3.48 -24.13
N ASN A 30 9.05 -2.24 -24.48
CA ASN A 30 9.86 -1.48 -25.45
C ASN A 30 11.20 -1.03 -24.87
N THR A 31 11.18 -0.30 -23.76
CA THR A 31 12.37 0.27 -23.10
C THR A 31 12.16 0.32 -21.59
N ARG A 32 13.26 0.35 -20.83
CA ARG A 32 13.27 0.58 -19.38
C ARG A 32 14.09 1.82 -19.04
N GLU A 33 13.40 2.91 -18.76
CA GLU A 33 14.04 4.16 -18.37
C GLU A 33 14.00 4.35 -16.85
N LEU A 34 15.14 4.71 -16.27
CA LEU A 34 15.27 5.10 -14.86
C LEU A 34 15.33 6.63 -14.79
N LEU A 35 14.18 7.26 -14.56
CA LEU A 35 14.10 8.70 -14.33
C LEU A 35 14.47 9.00 -12.87
N LEU A 36 15.70 9.47 -12.66
CA LEU A 36 16.24 9.76 -11.33
C LEU A 36 16.12 11.23 -10.91
N ASP A 37 15.65 12.11 -11.81
CA ASP A 37 15.67 13.57 -11.62
C ASP A 37 15.02 14.01 -10.30
N ASN A 38 14.00 13.27 -9.86
CA ASN A 38 13.26 13.54 -8.61
C ASN A 38 13.41 12.44 -7.56
N PHE A 39 14.34 11.49 -7.74
CA PHE A 39 14.45 10.33 -6.85
C PHE A 39 14.77 10.75 -5.41
N SER A 40 15.67 11.74 -5.23
CA SER A 40 16.05 12.19 -3.89
C SER A 40 14.87 12.81 -3.13
N GLU A 41 14.06 13.63 -3.80
CA GLU A 41 12.89 14.28 -3.22
C GLU A 41 11.80 13.25 -2.90
N GLN A 42 11.45 12.39 -3.87
CA GLN A 42 10.46 11.34 -3.68
C GLN A 42 10.87 10.33 -2.59
N LYS A 43 12.17 10.05 -2.47
CA LYS A 43 12.69 9.18 -1.41
C LYS A 43 12.46 9.78 -0.03
N GLU A 44 12.72 11.08 0.14
CA GLU A 44 12.51 11.74 1.43
C GLU A 44 11.02 11.85 1.76
N GLU A 45 10.19 12.22 0.78
CA GLU A 45 8.73 12.25 0.94
C GLU A 45 8.17 10.87 1.32
N PHE A 46 8.60 9.81 0.60
CA PHE A 46 8.22 8.44 0.91
C PHE A 46 8.61 8.04 2.33
N LYS A 47 9.84 8.39 2.75
CA LYS A 47 10.34 8.08 4.09
C LYS A 47 9.49 8.74 5.17
N GLU A 48 9.19 10.03 5.03
CA GLU A 48 8.36 10.75 6.00
C GLU A 48 6.94 10.18 6.08
N ASN A 49 6.32 9.91 4.92
CA ASN A 49 5.00 9.28 4.85
C ASN A 49 5.00 7.88 5.46
N PHE A 50 6.01 7.06 5.17
CA PHE A 50 6.14 5.71 5.71
C PHE A 50 6.34 5.71 7.24
N LEU A 51 7.17 6.63 7.76
CA LEU A 51 7.36 6.79 9.20
C LEU A 51 6.07 7.24 9.90
N ALA A 52 5.31 8.17 9.31
CA ALA A 52 4.03 8.60 9.84
C ALA A 52 3.02 7.44 9.92
N GLN A 53 2.89 6.65 8.85
CA GLN A 53 2.03 5.46 8.82
C GLN A 53 2.42 4.44 9.89
N LYS A 54 3.72 4.19 10.08
CA LYS A 54 4.21 3.25 11.10
C LYS A 54 3.94 3.71 12.52
N ARG A 55 4.08 5.02 12.79
CA ARG A 55 3.71 5.60 14.08
C ARG A 55 2.23 5.39 14.36
N GLU A 56 1.36 5.73 13.42
CA GLU A 56 -0.09 5.57 13.58
C GLU A 56 -0.48 4.10 13.82
N GLN A 57 0.06 3.16 13.02
CA GLN A 57 -0.17 1.73 13.21
C GLN A 57 0.25 1.26 14.60
N THR A 58 1.42 1.69 15.07
CA THR A 58 1.95 1.30 16.39
C THR A 58 1.11 1.88 17.53
N LEU A 59 0.70 3.14 17.43
CA LEU A 59 -0.17 3.79 18.41
C LEU A 59 -1.52 3.09 18.50
N ASN A 60 -2.14 2.79 17.36
CA ASN A 60 -3.42 2.09 17.32
C ASN A 60 -3.33 0.69 17.96
N LEU A 61 -2.28 -0.07 17.65
CA LEU A 61 -2.04 -1.37 18.27
C LEU A 61 -1.81 -1.26 19.78
N TRP A 62 -1.03 -0.28 20.22
CA TRP A 62 -0.78 -0.03 21.64
C TRP A 62 -2.05 0.37 22.39
N LEU A 63 -2.86 1.28 21.82
CA LEU A 63 -4.16 1.65 22.38
C LEU A 63 -5.07 0.43 22.50
N GLN A 64 -5.22 -0.37 21.45
CA GLN A 64 -6.01 -1.60 21.49
C GLN A 64 -5.59 -2.54 22.62
N GLN A 65 -4.28 -2.64 22.91
CA GLN A 65 -3.79 -3.44 24.04
C GLN A 65 -4.21 -2.86 25.40
N ILE A 66 -4.20 -1.53 25.56
CA ILE A 66 -4.68 -0.87 26.76
C ILE A 66 -6.18 -1.12 26.94
N TRP A 67 -6.99 -0.90 25.89
CA TRP A 67 -8.42 -1.14 25.91
C TRP A 67 -8.77 -2.57 26.32
N LYS A 68 -8.05 -3.58 25.81
CA LYS A 68 -8.24 -4.98 26.17
C LYS A 68 -7.89 -5.30 27.63
N LYS A 69 -6.90 -4.61 28.20
CA LYS A 69 -6.43 -4.85 29.58
C LYS A 69 -7.23 -4.06 30.61
N ALA A 70 -7.88 -2.98 30.20
CA ALA A 70 -8.65 -2.13 31.09
C ALA A 70 -10.01 -2.78 31.40
N LYS A 71 -10.43 -2.72 32.67
CA LYS A 71 -11.81 -3.06 33.07
C LYS A 71 -12.70 -1.86 32.78
N ILE A 72 -13.18 -1.75 31.55
CA ILE A 72 -13.98 -0.62 31.10
C ILE A 72 -15.46 -0.98 31.24
N ALA A 73 -16.20 -0.18 32.01
CA ALA A 73 -17.66 -0.24 32.09
C ALA A 73 -18.23 0.95 31.30
N ASP A 74 -19.01 0.68 30.27
CA ASP A 74 -19.68 1.71 29.47
C ASP A 74 -21.03 2.06 30.09
N ASN A 75 -21.12 3.27 30.64
CA ASN A 75 -22.32 3.83 31.28
C ASN A 75 -22.97 4.92 30.42
N SER A 76 -22.58 5.07 29.14
CA SER A 76 -23.08 6.14 28.26
C SER A 76 -24.60 6.09 28.07
N SER A 77 -25.19 4.89 28.07
CA SER A 77 -26.64 4.68 28.02
C SER A 77 -27.41 5.27 29.21
N LEU A 78 -26.74 5.56 30.34
CA LEU A 78 -27.36 6.19 31.50
C LEU A 78 -27.56 7.70 31.32
N PHE A 79 -26.87 8.32 30.35
CA PHE A 79 -26.88 9.76 30.13
C PHE A 79 -27.45 10.16 28.77
N PHE A 80 -27.49 9.23 27.82
CA PHE A 80 -28.03 9.45 26.48
C PHE A 80 -29.11 8.40 26.19
N SER A 81 -30.36 8.74 26.52
CA SER A 81 -31.57 8.10 25.98
C SER A 81 -32.15 9.00 24.86
N PRO A 82 -32.86 8.43 23.87
CA PRO A 82 -33.30 9.15 22.66
C PRO A 82 -34.23 10.34 22.95
#